data_AF-A0A8S4PU60-F1
#
_entry.id   AF-A0A8S4PU60-F1
#
_cell.length_a   1.000
_cell.length_b   1.000
_cell.length_c   1.000
_cell.angle_alpha   90.00
_cell.angle_beta   90.00
_cell.angle_gamma   90.00
#
_symmetry.space_group_name_H-M   'P 1'
#
loop_
_entity.id
_entity.type
_entity.pdbx_description
1 polymer ?
#
loop_
_entity_poly.entity_id
_entity_poly.type
_entity_poly.pdbx_seq_one_letter_code
_entity_poly.pdbx_strand_id
1 'polypeptide(L)'
;MKFTILLGIALTLVKSAPLEDGLLNDDNENDSHVYNAVKSASKLWPGGVVPFTIDSSISYRQKQTLESALWDFTQLTCIKWVQRTSQTDYVHIQPGTSCSSPIGRTGGRQTMSINTSKWWKGVIVHEMMHAIGFWHEQSRNDRDSYVNILYQNIQPGKESNFQKMTNQASDILSYDYGSIMQSSGTEFSRNGQPTIVAKQSGVTLGQIRGFSMLDRKKINALYNNCENGGVGPTVRPTVRPTPGGNCRDKFDNCPVYKSMGLCSGSDSAYFRSTCPLSCSVCGGVTARPTAGPGPVGTGGCGKSKLGHDTKYIVGGKEAQVGRWPWMADMYVNGRHSCGGSILNANWILTAAHCVARQNPAYLKIRVGWHDQNRRTQNGFEHNVRRIVSHPQYGSINAVGIKNDNDIALLQLATPINFQNEHVNTVCLPQRNEQFSGNCVATGWGMTMGTGDQTKLREVTVPVHTTSTCNRYWPGSISDRQICMGTVPPTTTKTACMGDSGGPLVCKKSGRWVQAGVTSWGSRQCRDKPAVYTRTSQYLDWINSNMK
;
A
#
# COMPACT_ATOMS: atom_id res chain seq x y z
N MET A 1 -67.89 38.41 -2.66
CA MET A 1 -66.44 38.76 -2.82
C MET A 1 -65.97 39.29 -1.48
N LYS A 2 -64.89 38.89 -0.82
CA LYS A 2 -63.81 37.89 -0.99
C LYS A 2 -63.32 37.62 0.45
N PHE A 3 -63.37 36.36 0.88
CA PHE A 3 -62.22 35.49 1.20
C PHE A 3 -61.42 35.80 2.49
N THR A 4 -61.72 35.00 3.49
CA THR A 4 -60.95 34.61 4.67
C THR A 4 -59.60 33.98 4.31
N ILE A 5 -58.51 34.37 4.97
CA ILE A 5 -57.31 33.53 5.14
C ILE A 5 -56.89 33.59 6.61
N LEU A 6 -57.15 32.49 7.31
CA LEU A 6 -56.56 32.11 8.59
C LEU A 6 -55.27 31.34 8.29
N LEU A 7 -54.14 31.77 8.85
CA LEU A 7 -52.96 30.93 8.98
C LEU A 7 -52.60 30.85 10.47
N GLY A 8 -53.19 29.88 11.16
CA GLY A 8 -52.80 29.48 12.50
C GLY A 8 -51.57 28.59 12.43
N ILE A 9 -50.51 28.99 13.14
CA ILE A 9 -49.33 28.17 13.39
C ILE A 9 -49.72 27.14 14.46
N ALA A 10 -49.88 25.88 14.06
CA ALA A 10 -50.01 24.77 14.98
C ALA A 10 -48.62 24.33 15.45
N LEU A 11 -48.36 24.57 16.73
CA LEU A 11 -47.30 23.94 17.51
C LEU A 11 -47.60 22.43 17.60
N THR A 12 -46.77 21.58 16.99
CA THR A 12 -46.81 20.14 17.27
C THR A 12 -45.60 19.77 18.12
N LEU A 13 -45.88 19.58 19.41
CA LEU A 13 -45.02 18.96 20.41
C LEU A 13 -44.61 17.55 19.93
N VAL A 14 -43.31 17.36 19.67
CA VAL A 14 -42.72 16.02 19.73
C VAL A 14 -42.16 15.85 21.14
N LYS A 15 -42.83 14.97 21.90
CA LYS A 15 -42.44 14.51 23.23
C LYS A 15 -40.98 14.04 23.22
N SER A 16 -40.14 14.70 23.99
CA SER A 16 -38.87 14.15 24.48
C SER A 16 -39.16 12.99 25.42
N ALA A 17 -38.67 11.80 25.08
CA ALA A 17 -38.63 10.68 26.00
C ALA A 17 -37.54 10.95 27.07
N PRO A 18 -37.73 10.49 28.32
CA PRO A 18 -36.96 10.94 29.47
C PRO A 18 -35.56 10.31 29.50
N LEU A 19 -34.61 11.09 30.01
CA LEU A 19 -33.36 10.58 30.59
C LEU A 19 -33.75 9.81 31.86
N GLU A 20 -33.61 8.49 31.87
CA GLU A 20 -33.64 7.72 33.11
C GLU A 20 -32.30 7.87 33.83
N ASP A 21 -32.36 8.53 34.99
CA ASP A 21 -31.43 8.41 36.08
C ASP A 21 -31.39 6.95 36.57
N GLY A 22 -30.21 6.36 36.52
CA GLY A 22 -29.91 5.05 37.11
C GLY A 22 -28.59 5.13 37.87
N LEU A 23 -28.64 5.69 39.07
CA LEU A 23 -27.61 5.50 40.09
C LEU A 23 -27.53 4.00 40.42
N LEU A 24 -26.37 3.39 40.18
CA LEU A 24 -25.94 2.21 40.92
C LEU A 24 -24.53 2.49 41.43
N ASN A 25 -24.46 2.65 42.75
CA ASN A 25 -23.25 2.45 43.53
C ASN A 25 -22.81 1.00 43.33
N ASP A 26 -21.57 0.80 42.89
CA ASP A 26 -20.87 -0.46 43.11
C ASP A 26 -19.46 -0.11 43.58
N ASP A 27 -19.36 0.02 44.90
CA ASP A 27 -18.11 0.01 45.64
C ASP A 27 -17.53 -1.40 45.53
N ASN A 28 -16.72 -1.64 44.50
CA ASN A 28 -15.84 -2.79 44.46
C ASN A 28 -14.50 -2.38 43.85
N GLU A 29 -13.52 -2.26 44.73
CA GLU A 29 -12.09 -2.09 44.45
C GLU A 29 -11.60 -3.18 43.47
N ASN A 30 -11.54 -2.88 42.18
CA ASN A 30 -10.43 -3.31 41.30
C ASN A 30 -10.44 -2.70 39.88
N ASP A 31 -11.12 -1.58 39.63
CA ASP A 31 -11.23 -1.02 38.29
C ASP A 31 -10.24 0.14 38.06
N SER A 32 -9.07 -0.15 37.46
CA SER A 32 -8.14 0.92 37.09
C SER A 32 -7.40 0.69 35.77
N HIS A 33 -8.15 0.36 34.71
CA HIS A 33 -7.66 0.50 33.34
C HIS A 33 -8.56 1.46 32.58
N VAL A 34 -8.14 2.71 32.58
CA VAL A 34 -8.95 3.83 32.14
C VAL A 34 -8.48 4.29 30.76
N TYR A 35 -9.41 4.47 29.82
CA TYR A 35 -9.15 4.96 28.46
C TYR A 35 -10.24 5.97 28.04
N ASN A 36 -10.06 6.66 26.91
CA ASN A 36 -11.15 7.34 26.22
C ASN A 36 -12.14 6.33 25.63
N ALA A 37 -12.73 5.49 26.46
CA ALA A 37 -13.55 4.36 26.08
C ALA A 37 -14.70 4.09 27.06
N VAL A 38 -15.67 3.31 26.60
CA VAL A 38 -16.79 2.82 27.42
C VAL A 38 -16.28 2.04 28.64
N LYS A 39 -16.89 2.28 29.80
CA LYS A 39 -16.61 1.54 31.05
C LYS A 39 -17.45 0.28 31.22
N SER A 40 -18.69 0.29 30.72
CA SER A 40 -19.63 -0.81 30.96
C SER A 40 -19.27 -2.02 30.11
N ALA A 41 -19.07 -3.18 30.76
CA ALA A 41 -18.83 -4.45 30.08
C ALA A 41 -19.95 -4.82 29.07
N SER A 42 -21.19 -4.37 29.31
CA SER A 42 -22.29 -4.59 28.37
C SER A 42 -22.09 -3.89 27.01
N LYS A 43 -21.33 -2.79 26.99
CA LYS A 43 -20.95 -2.05 25.77
C LYS A 43 -19.72 -2.62 25.09
N LEU A 44 -19.04 -3.60 25.69
CA LEU A 44 -17.96 -4.31 25.03
C LEU A 44 -18.50 -5.47 24.21
N TRP A 45 -17.79 -5.79 23.13
CA TRP A 45 -18.05 -7.00 22.36
C TRP A 45 -17.52 -8.23 23.12
N PRO A 46 -18.36 -9.25 23.40
CA PRO A 46 -17.93 -10.46 24.09
C PRO A 46 -16.71 -11.10 23.43
N GLY A 47 -15.66 -11.36 24.21
CA GLY A 47 -14.39 -11.91 23.71
C GLY A 47 -13.64 -11.03 22.70
N GLY A 48 -14.02 -9.76 22.54
CA GLY A 48 -13.47 -8.89 21.50
C GLY A 48 -13.83 -9.33 20.08
N VAL A 49 -14.87 -10.14 19.91
CA VAL A 49 -15.33 -10.62 18.60
C VAL A 49 -16.47 -9.74 18.12
N VAL A 50 -16.31 -9.12 16.96
CA VAL A 50 -17.27 -8.20 16.34
C VAL A 50 -17.83 -8.85 15.07
N PRO A 51 -19.02 -9.46 15.12
CA PRO A 51 -19.69 -9.95 13.93
C PRO A 51 -20.09 -8.77 13.04
N PHE A 52 -19.92 -8.91 11.72
CA PHE A 52 -20.31 -7.87 10.79
C PHE A 52 -20.94 -8.38 9.50
N THR A 53 -21.69 -7.49 8.84
CA THR A 53 -22.23 -7.67 7.49
C THR A 53 -21.89 -6.46 6.64
N ILE A 54 -21.87 -6.63 5.32
CA ILE A 54 -21.56 -5.58 4.35
C ILE A 54 -22.81 -5.34 3.51
N ASP A 55 -23.26 -4.10 3.39
CA ASP A 55 -24.35 -3.74 2.49
C ASP A 55 -24.01 -4.05 1.03
N SER A 56 -24.97 -4.59 0.27
CA SER A 56 -24.76 -5.00 -1.12
C SER A 56 -24.42 -3.85 -2.07
N SER A 57 -24.76 -2.60 -1.70
CA SER A 57 -24.42 -1.41 -2.48
C SER A 57 -22.95 -1.00 -2.39
N ILE A 58 -22.18 -1.61 -1.47
CA ILE A 58 -20.74 -1.38 -1.38
C ILE A 58 -20.05 -1.96 -2.61
N SER A 59 -19.47 -1.08 -3.43
CA SER A 59 -18.76 -1.50 -4.64
C SER A 59 -17.54 -2.37 -4.32
N TYR A 60 -17.09 -3.15 -5.30
CA TYR A 60 -15.91 -4.00 -5.16
C TYR A 60 -14.67 -3.23 -4.65
N ARG A 61 -14.43 -2.00 -5.14
CA ARG A 61 -13.30 -1.17 -4.69
C ARG A 61 -13.43 -0.74 -3.23
N GLN A 62 -14.65 -0.38 -2.81
CA GLN A 62 -14.92 0.01 -1.43
C GLN A 62 -14.76 -1.17 -0.47
N LYS A 63 -15.17 -2.37 -0.91
CA LYS A 63 -14.97 -3.62 -0.17
C LYS A 63 -13.49 -3.91 0.08
N GLN A 64 -12.61 -3.69 -0.91
CA GLN A 64 -11.17 -3.87 -0.73
C GLN A 64 -10.57 -2.93 0.33
N THR A 65 -10.99 -1.65 0.35
CA THR A 65 -10.54 -0.71 1.39
C THR A 65 -11.00 -1.15 2.79
N LEU A 66 -12.24 -1.65 2.89
CA LEU A 66 -12.79 -2.19 4.13
C LEU A 66 -12.03 -3.45 4.59
N GLU A 67 -11.72 -4.37 3.69
CA GLU A 67 -10.91 -5.57 3.97
C GLU A 67 -9.52 -5.20 4.53
N SER A 68 -8.91 -4.13 4.03
CA SER A 68 -7.64 -3.65 4.59
C SER A 68 -7.76 -3.11 6.02
N ALA A 69 -8.87 -2.45 6.36
CA ALA A 69 -9.12 -1.97 7.73
C ALA A 69 -9.39 -3.14 8.70
N LEU A 70 -10.19 -4.13 8.27
CA LEU A 70 -10.46 -5.36 9.02
C LEU A 70 -9.19 -6.13 9.34
N TRP A 71 -8.25 -6.16 8.40
CA TRP A 71 -6.96 -6.79 8.59
C TRP A 71 -6.09 -6.08 9.62
N ASP A 72 -6.06 -4.75 9.62
CA ASP A 72 -5.34 -3.97 10.62
C ASP A 72 -5.82 -4.33 12.03
N PHE A 73 -7.12 -4.37 12.31
CA PHE A 73 -7.66 -4.80 13.61
C PHE A 73 -7.24 -6.22 13.96
N THR A 74 -7.41 -7.16 13.03
CA THR A 74 -7.14 -8.58 13.26
C THR A 74 -5.69 -8.84 13.65
N GLN A 75 -4.77 -8.06 13.10
CA GLN A 75 -3.34 -8.29 13.24
C GLN A 75 -2.68 -7.43 14.32
N LEU A 76 -3.16 -6.20 14.50
CA LEU A 76 -2.56 -5.22 15.41
C LEU A 76 -3.19 -5.20 16.81
N THR A 77 -4.36 -5.82 16.98
CA THR A 77 -5.16 -5.78 18.22
C THR A 77 -5.73 -7.16 18.55
N CYS A 78 -6.27 -7.33 19.76
CA CYS A 78 -6.97 -8.58 20.12
C CYS A 78 -8.38 -8.70 19.50
N ILE A 79 -8.90 -7.63 18.90
CA ILE A 79 -10.24 -7.60 18.29
C ILE A 79 -10.30 -8.44 17.01
N LYS A 80 -11.36 -9.23 16.88
CA LYS A 80 -11.63 -10.06 15.69
C LYS A 80 -12.92 -9.65 15.03
N TRP A 81 -12.82 -9.14 13.81
CA TRP A 81 -13.98 -8.87 12.97
C TRP A 81 -14.30 -10.12 12.14
N VAL A 82 -15.49 -10.67 12.33
CA VAL A 82 -15.90 -11.93 11.70
C VAL A 82 -17.14 -11.73 10.85
N GLN A 83 -17.19 -12.37 9.68
CA GLN A 83 -18.41 -12.39 8.88
C GLN A 83 -19.53 -13.01 9.71
N ARG A 84 -20.64 -12.28 9.84
CA ARG A 84 -21.79 -12.73 10.60
C ARG A 84 -22.40 -13.96 9.95
N THR A 85 -22.77 -14.93 10.77
CA THR A 85 -23.57 -16.10 10.38
C THR A 85 -24.94 -16.03 11.05
N SER A 86 -24.98 -16.18 12.38
CA SER A 86 -26.21 -16.28 13.17
C SER A 86 -26.25 -15.34 14.39
N GLN A 87 -25.18 -14.59 14.64
CA GLN A 87 -25.07 -13.75 15.84
C GLN A 87 -26.16 -12.67 15.87
N THR A 88 -26.79 -12.48 17.04
CA THR A 88 -27.84 -11.47 17.25
C THR A 88 -27.30 -10.05 17.19
N ASP A 89 -26.14 -9.83 17.82
CA ASP A 89 -25.47 -8.53 17.84
C ASP A 89 -24.42 -8.47 16.75
N TYR A 90 -24.47 -7.43 15.91
CA TYR A 90 -23.52 -7.28 14.82
C TYR A 90 -23.50 -5.86 14.25
N VAL A 91 -22.38 -5.53 13.61
CA VAL A 91 -22.21 -4.28 12.87
C VAL A 91 -22.63 -4.48 11.41
N HIS A 92 -23.50 -3.62 10.91
CA HIS A 92 -23.84 -3.55 9.50
C HIS A 92 -23.14 -2.35 8.86
N ILE A 93 -22.25 -2.63 7.90
CA ILE A 93 -21.40 -1.62 7.26
C ILE A 93 -22.06 -1.17 5.97
N GLN A 94 -22.40 0.11 5.86
CA GLN A 94 -23.12 0.66 4.72
C GLN A 94 -22.54 1.99 4.22
N PRO A 95 -22.74 2.33 2.94
CA PRO A 95 -22.47 3.66 2.46
C PRO A 95 -23.50 4.66 2.97
N GLY A 96 -23.07 5.89 3.21
CA GLY A 96 -23.94 6.98 3.60
C GLY A 96 -23.44 8.35 3.16
N THR A 97 -24.11 9.39 3.64
CA THR A 97 -23.78 10.80 3.39
C THR A 97 -22.90 11.40 4.48
N SER A 98 -22.69 10.69 5.59
CA SER A 98 -21.79 11.05 6.69
C SER A 98 -21.08 9.81 7.22
N CYS A 99 -19.97 10.00 7.93
CA CYS A 99 -19.30 8.93 8.66
C CYS A 99 -19.87 8.90 10.08
N SER A 100 -20.36 7.75 10.53
CA SER A 100 -20.87 7.56 11.88
C SER A 100 -20.90 6.10 12.28
N SER A 101 -20.67 5.85 13.56
CA SER A 101 -20.69 4.52 14.16
C SER A 101 -21.10 4.62 15.62
N PRO A 102 -22.02 3.76 16.11
CA PRO A 102 -22.35 3.71 17.52
C PRO A 102 -21.14 3.35 18.37
N ILE A 103 -21.07 3.92 19.58
CA ILE A 103 -19.93 3.71 20.46
C ILE A 103 -20.15 2.46 21.30
N GLY A 104 -19.34 1.43 21.03
CA GLY A 104 -19.43 0.11 21.62
C GLY A 104 -20.59 -0.74 21.06
N ARG A 105 -20.77 -1.93 21.63
CA ARG A 105 -21.89 -2.83 21.35
C ARG A 105 -23.20 -2.22 21.87
N THR A 106 -24.19 -2.06 21.00
CA THR A 106 -25.51 -1.52 21.38
C THR A 106 -26.60 -2.58 21.53
N GLY A 107 -26.32 -3.83 21.14
CA GLY A 107 -27.31 -4.89 21.03
C GLY A 107 -28.03 -4.86 19.68
N GLY A 108 -28.34 -6.03 19.14
CA GLY A 108 -28.95 -6.21 17.83
C GLY A 108 -28.08 -5.73 16.66
N ARG A 109 -28.72 -5.39 15.53
CA ARG A 109 -28.05 -4.77 14.38
C ARG A 109 -27.71 -3.32 14.70
N GLN A 110 -26.43 -2.98 14.66
CA GLN A 110 -25.97 -1.59 14.74
C GLN A 110 -25.30 -1.15 13.44
N THR A 111 -25.61 0.04 12.95
CA THR A 111 -25.16 0.48 11.62
C THR A 111 -23.91 1.34 11.72
N MET A 112 -22.86 0.95 11.00
CA MET A 112 -21.69 1.78 10.74
C MET A 112 -21.81 2.36 9.34
N SER A 113 -21.99 3.67 9.25
CA SER A 113 -22.14 4.39 7.98
C SER A 113 -20.85 5.08 7.61
N ILE A 114 -20.37 4.87 6.39
CA ILE A 114 -19.17 5.54 5.86
C ILE A 114 -19.59 6.46 4.71
N ASN A 115 -19.19 7.72 4.78
CA ASN A 115 -19.42 8.64 3.67
C ASN A 115 -18.72 8.14 2.40
N THR A 116 -19.47 8.01 1.30
CA THR A 116 -18.95 7.48 0.03
C THR A 116 -17.80 8.32 -0.55
N SER A 117 -17.78 9.63 -0.31
CA SER A 117 -16.69 10.53 -0.71
C SER A 117 -15.44 10.44 0.18
N LYS A 118 -15.56 9.84 1.38
CA LYS A 118 -14.48 9.69 2.37
C LYS A 118 -14.14 8.22 2.64
N TRP A 119 -14.28 7.35 1.62
CA TRP A 119 -14.04 5.91 1.72
C TRP A 119 -12.54 5.55 1.77
N TRP A 120 -11.84 6.06 2.78
CA TRP A 120 -10.41 5.84 3.00
C TRP A 120 -10.21 4.88 4.18
N LYS A 121 -9.11 4.10 4.15
CA LYS A 121 -8.84 3.10 5.19
C LYS A 121 -8.87 3.69 6.60
N GLY A 122 -8.20 4.83 6.83
CA GLY A 122 -8.16 5.44 8.16
C GLY A 122 -9.53 5.90 8.67
N VAL A 123 -10.41 6.36 7.79
CA VAL A 123 -11.79 6.71 8.16
C VAL A 123 -12.55 5.45 8.57
N ILE A 124 -12.40 4.34 7.84
CA ILE A 124 -13.03 3.07 8.22
C ILE A 124 -12.49 2.58 9.57
N VAL A 125 -11.17 2.66 9.80
CA VAL A 125 -10.55 2.31 11.09
C VAL A 125 -11.08 3.17 12.24
N HIS A 126 -11.27 4.47 12.01
CA HIS A 126 -11.88 5.39 12.98
C HIS A 126 -13.30 4.96 13.38
N GLU A 127 -14.17 4.71 12.40
CA GLU A 127 -15.55 4.28 12.67
C GLU A 127 -15.61 2.89 13.33
N MET A 128 -14.64 2.02 13.03
CA MET A 128 -14.49 0.74 13.71
C MET A 128 -14.01 0.91 15.15
N MET A 129 -13.19 1.92 15.47
CA MET A 129 -12.78 2.23 16.85
C MET A 129 -13.97 2.71 17.69
N HIS A 130 -14.86 3.52 17.12
CA HIS A 130 -16.13 3.81 17.76
C HIS A 130 -16.92 2.53 18.02
N ALA A 131 -17.09 1.65 17.02
CA ALA A 131 -17.85 0.42 17.17
C ALA A 131 -17.36 -0.48 18.32
N ILE A 132 -16.07 -0.44 18.65
CA ILE A 132 -15.49 -1.21 19.77
C ILE A 132 -15.42 -0.43 21.09
N GLY A 133 -15.90 0.80 21.14
CA GLY A 133 -16.15 1.52 22.38
C GLY A 133 -15.26 2.72 22.65
N PHE A 134 -14.50 3.24 21.67
CA PHE A 134 -13.68 4.43 21.86
C PHE A 134 -14.41 5.73 21.52
N TRP A 135 -14.16 6.75 22.34
CA TRP A 135 -14.52 8.15 22.13
C TRP A 135 -13.37 8.91 21.49
N HIS A 136 -13.61 10.14 21.04
CA HIS A 136 -12.54 10.98 20.51
C HIS A 136 -11.50 11.34 21.58
N GLU A 137 -10.24 11.43 21.17
CA GLU A 137 -9.12 11.73 22.08
C GLU A 137 -9.27 13.13 22.70
N GLN A 138 -9.77 14.11 21.94
CA GLN A 138 -10.03 15.46 22.45
C GLN A 138 -11.20 15.56 23.45
N SER A 139 -11.97 14.49 23.64
CA SER A 139 -13.07 14.43 24.60
C SER A 139 -12.63 13.88 25.97
N ARG A 140 -11.35 13.48 26.12
CA ARG A 140 -10.79 13.06 27.40
C ARG A 140 -11.03 14.10 28.49
N ASN A 141 -11.25 13.66 29.72
CA ASN A 141 -11.46 14.57 30.86
C ASN A 141 -10.21 15.43 31.19
N ASP A 142 -9.02 14.92 30.91
CA ASP A 142 -7.71 15.53 31.18
C ASP A 142 -7.12 16.30 29.99
N ARG A 143 -7.82 16.34 28.85
CA ARG A 143 -7.35 17.00 27.61
C ARG A 143 -6.86 18.44 27.80
N ASP A 144 -7.38 19.18 28.79
CA ASP A 144 -7.00 20.57 29.04
C ASP A 144 -5.52 20.72 29.39
N SER A 145 -4.86 19.65 29.84
CA SER A 145 -3.43 19.63 30.08
C SER A 145 -2.60 19.59 28.79
N TYR A 146 -3.23 19.22 27.66
CA TYR A 146 -2.55 18.88 26.41
C TYR A 146 -2.96 19.73 25.21
N VAL A 147 -4.22 20.16 25.16
CA VAL A 147 -4.80 20.97 24.09
C VAL A 147 -5.63 22.11 24.66
N ASN A 148 -5.74 23.20 23.89
CA ASN A 148 -6.71 24.26 24.11
C ASN A 148 -7.84 24.13 23.10
N ILE A 149 -9.08 24.15 23.56
CA ILE A 149 -10.26 24.23 22.71
C ILE A 149 -10.63 25.71 22.53
N LEU A 150 -10.63 26.18 21.28
CA LEU A 150 -10.97 27.56 20.92
C LEU A 150 -12.45 27.64 20.56
N TYR A 151 -13.33 27.67 21.58
CA TYR A 151 -14.79 27.66 21.40
C TYR A 151 -15.30 28.79 20.49
N GLN A 152 -14.64 29.94 20.49
CA GLN A 152 -14.94 31.07 19.60
C GLN A 152 -14.74 30.76 18.11
N ASN A 153 -14.05 29.68 17.75
CA ASN A 153 -13.85 29.27 16.36
C ASN A 153 -14.77 28.10 15.95
N ILE A 154 -15.55 27.54 16.88
CA ILE A 154 -16.43 26.38 16.62
C ILE A 154 -17.73 26.84 15.95
N GLN A 155 -18.22 26.07 14.98
CA GLN A 155 -19.54 26.25 14.38
C GLN A 155 -20.66 26.17 15.44
N PRO A 156 -21.64 27.09 15.43
CA PRO A 156 -22.78 27.02 16.34
C PRO A 156 -23.49 25.65 16.28
N GLY A 157 -23.72 25.04 17.43
CA GLY A 157 -24.33 23.71 17.57
C GLY A 157 -23.37 22.53 17.39
N LYS A 158 -22.06 22.76 17.25
CA LYS A 158 -21.02 21.71 17.17
C LYS A 158 -20.16 21.62 18.43
N GLU A 159 -20.44 22.43 19.44
CA GLU A 159 -19.68 22.51 20.70
C GLU A 159 -19.68 21.19 21.47
N SER A 160 -20.74 20.38 21.32
CA SER A 160 -20.85 19.06 21.94
C SER A 160 -19.75 18.09 21.51
N ASN A 161 -19.19 18.23 20.31
CA ASN A 161 -18.09 17.38 19.82
C ASN A 161 -16.76 17.61 20.57
N PHE A 162 -16.68 18.67 21.39
CA PHE A 162 -15.50 19.04 22.16
C PHE A 162 -15.77 19.02 23.67
N GLN A 163 -16.93 18.53 24.09
CA GLN A 163 -17.25 18.37 25.50
C GLN A 163 -16.36 17.29 26.12
N LYS A 164 -15.89 17.57 27.33
CA LYS A 164 -15.22 16.58 28.18
C LYS A 164 -16.20 15.50 28.58
N MET A 165 -15.71 14.27 28.62
CA MET A 165 -16.41 13.19 29.30
C MET A 165 -16.28 13.39 30.81
N THR A 166 -17.41 13.60 31.51
CA THR A 166 -17.43 13.95 32.95
C THR A 166 -17.51 12.73 33.88
N ASN A 167 -18.08 11.61 33.43
CA ASN A 167 -18.26 10.39 34.24
C ASN A 167 -17.35 9.23 33.81
N GLN A 168 -16.37 9.51 32.97
CA GLN A 168 -15.39 8.53 32.49
C GLN A 168 -14.00 8.94 32.98
N ALA A 169 -13.21 7.95 33.38
CA ALA A 169 -11.96 8.23 34.06
C ALA A 169 -10.90 8.73 33.04
N SER A 170 -9.84 9.36 33.54
CA SER A 170 -8.69 9.85 32.76
C SER A 170 -7.78 8.70 32.37
N ASP A 171 -7.38 8.67 31.10
CA ASP A 171 -6.44 7.65 30.61
C ASP A 171 -5.11 7.70 31.39
N ILE A 172 -4.61 6.53 31.80
CA ILE A 172 -3.33 6.40 32.48
C ILE A 172 -2.17 6.60 31.49
N LEU A 173 -2.47 6.48 30.19
CA LEU A 173 -1.55 6.73 29.10
C LEU A 173 -1.53 8.21 28.69
N SER A 174 -0.36 8.65 28.26
CA SER A 174 -0.13 10.00 27.72
C SER A 174 -1.12 10.35 26.60
N TYR A 175 -1.42 11.63 26.44
CA TYR A 175 -2.30 12.12 25.40
C TYR A 175 -1.75 11.83 24.00
N ASP A 176 -2.59 11.27 23.12
CA ASP A 176 -2.17 10.86 21.78
C ASP A 176 -2.57 11.87 20.71
N TYR A 177 -1.70 12.86 20.47
CA TYR A 177 -1.89 13.84 19.40
C TYR A 177 -2.03 13.21 18.01
N GLY A 178 -1.47 12.02 17.79
CA GLY A 178 -1.49 11.28 16.53
C GLY A 178 -2.54 10.17 16.46
N SER A 179 -3.44 10.09 17.45
CA SER A 179 -4.49 9.08 17.48
C SER A 179 -5.36 9.17 16.23
N ILE A 180 -5.81 8.01 15.73
CA ILE A 180 -6.87 8.00 14.71
C ILE A 180 -8.18 8.59 15.25
N MET A 181 -8.35 8.63 16.58
CA MET A 181 -9.49 9.23 17.29
C MET A 181 -9.27 10.70 17.65
N GLN A 182 -8.15 11.30 17.29
CA GLN A 182 -7.89 12.73 17.49
C GLN A 182 -8.40 13.53 16.28
N SER A 183 -9.27 14.51 16.52
CA SER A 183 -9.71 15.44 15.48
C SER A 183 -8.59 16.36 15.01
N SER A 184 -8.69 16.78 13.75
CA SER A 184 -7.79 17.76 13.15
C SER A 184 -7.91 19.12 13.87
N GLY A 185 -6.86 19.94 13.79
CA GLY A 185 -6.82 21.24 14.47
C GLY A 185 -7.91 22.22 14.03
N THR A 186 -8.51 22.04 12.85
CA THR A 186 -9.54 22.92 12.27
C THR A 186 -10.92 22.27 12.16
N GLU A 187 -11.12 21.09 12.77
CA GLU A 187 -12.39 20.36 12.69
C GLU A 187 -13.53 21.23 13.25
N PHE A 188 -14.69 21.24 12.57
CA PHE A 188 -15.85 22.09 12.92
C PHE A 188 -15.57 23.60 13.03
N SER A 189 -14.52 24.10 12.37
CA SER A 189 -14.22 25.53 12.34
C SER A 189 -15.27 26.32 11.56
N ARG A 190 -15.71 27.46 12.10
CA ARG A 190 -16.63 28.40 11.44
C ARG A 190 -15.93 29.44 10.56
N ASN A 191 -14.63 29.61 10.74
CA ASN A 191 -13.83 30.70 10.16
C ASN A 191 -12.49 30.22 9.56
N GLY A 192 -12.29 28.90 9.43
CA GLY A 192 -11.06 28.29 8.96
C GLY A 192 -9.89 28.37 9.95
N GLN A 193 -10.08 29.00 11.12
CA GLN A 193 -9.08 29.06 12.18
C GLN A 193 -9.11 27.79 13.04
N PRO A 194 -8.02 27.46 13.75
CA PRO A 194 -7.98 26.29 14.61
C PRO A 194 -9.10 26.30 15.68
N THR A 195 -9.76 25.16 15.84
CA THR A 195 -10.68 24.87 16.95
C THR A 195 -9.96 24.12 18.08
N ILE A 196 -8.86 23.43 17.76
CA ILE A 196 -7.98 22.74 18.71
C ILE A 196 -6.53 23.19 18.47
N VAL A 197 -5.84 23.60 19.52
CA VAL A 197 -4.41 23.94 19.48
C VAL A 197 -3.67 23.08 20.49
N ALA A 198 -2.64 22.36 20.04
CA ALA A 198 -1.77 21.60 20.94
C ALA A 198 -0.91 22.54 21.78
N LYS A 199 -0.79 22.25 23.08
CA LYS A 199 0.12 22.97 23.98
C LYS A 199 1.58 22.59 23.74
N GLN A 200 1.82 21.39 23.23
CA GLN A 200 3.15 20.94 22.82
C GLN A 200 3.50 21.47 21.42
N SER A 201 4.71 22.02 21.27
CA SER A 201 5.19 22.51 19.96
C SER A 201 5.57 21.36 19.03
N GLY A 202 5.39 21.56 17.72
CA GLY A 202 5.83 20.63 16.67
C GLY A 202 4.98 19.37 16.50
N VAL A 203 3.86 19.23 17.21
CA VAL A 203 2.94 18.10 17.06
C VAL A 203 1.86 18.38 16.03
N THR A 204 1.46 17.36 15.29
CA THR A 204 0.32 17.41 14.37
C THR A 204 -0.88 16.75 15.04
N LEU A 205 -2.04 17.41 15.00
CA LEU A 205 -3.29 16.88 15.57
C LEU A 205 -4.03 16.00 14.57
N GLY A 206 -4.18 14.73 14.93
CA GLY A 206 -4.95 13.74 14.18
C GLY A 206 -4.26 13.26 12.91
N GLN A 207 -4.80 12.16 12.36
CA GLN A 207 -4.38 11.59 11.07
C GLN A 207 -5.46 10.67 10.52
N ILE A 208 -5.34 10.26 9.24
CA ILE A 208 -6.29 9.39 8.53
C ILE A 208 -5.60 8.18 7.85
N ARG A 209 -4.46 7.74 8.39
CA ARG A 209 -3.60 6.67 7.85
C ARG A 209 -3.87 5.30 8.49
N GLY A 210 -4.10 5.22 9.80
CA GLY A 210 -4.30 3.96 10.56
C GLY A 210 -4.04 4.13 12.06
N PHE A 211 -3.91 3.06 12.84
CA PHE A 211 -3.67 3.17 14.29
C PHE A 211 -2.33 3.82 14.65
N SER A 212 -2.33 4.62 15.71
CA SER A 212 -1.12 4.99 16.44
C SER A 212 -0.61 3.83 17.31
N MET A 213 0.49 4.05 18.03
CA MET A 213 0.94 3.10 19.06
C MET A 213 -0.02 3.07 20.26
N LEU A 214 -0.50 4.23 20.70
CA LEU A 214 -1.35 4.34 21.88
C LEU A 214 -2.76 3.81 21.58
N ASP A 215 -3.32 4.04 20.40
CA ASP A 215 -4.60 3.45 19.96
C ASP A 215 -4.63 1.93 20.22
N ARG A 216 -3.57 1.22 19.83
CA ARG A 216 -3.47 -0.25 20.02
C ARG A 216 -3.38 -0.66 21.47
N LYS A 217 -2.63 0.08 22.29
CA LYS A 217 -2.50 -0.20 23.73
C LYS A 217 -3.85 -0.05 24.43
N LYS A 218 -4.55 1.04 24.13
CA LYS A 218 -5.88 1.29 24.69
C LYS A 218 -6.86 0.20 24.30
N ILE A 219 -6.89 -0.21 23.03
CA ILE A 219 -7.79 -1.29 22.55
C ILE A 219 -7.55 -2.60 23.31
N ASN A 220 -6.30 -3.05 23.40
CA ASN A 220 -5.99 -4.33 24.03
C ASN A 220 -6.32 -4.33 25.53
N ALA A 221 -6.09 -3.21 26.20
CA ALA A 221 -6.36 -3.12 27.63
C ALA A 221 -7.84 -2.92 27.94
N LEU A 222 -8.61 -2.22 27.10
CA LEU A 222 -10.07 -2.12 27.22
C LEU A 222 -10.74 -3.51 27.16
N TYR A 223 -10.21 -4.40 26.33
CA TYR A 223 -10.76 -5.74 26.14
C TYR A 223 -10.08 -6.80 27.01
N ASN A 224 -9.30 -6.42 28.04
CA ASN A 224 -8.56 -7.33 28.91
C ASN A 224 -7.78 -8.40 28.12
N ASN A 225 -7.10 -7.98 27.04
CA ASN A 225 -6.41 -8.87 26.09
C ASN A 225 -7.28 -10.01 25.52
N CYS A 226 -8.60 -9.84 25.58
CA CYS A 226 -9.65 -10.72 25.08
C CYS A 226 -9.80 -12.07 25.84
N GLU A 227 -9.58 -12.12 27.17
CA GLU A 227 -9.56 -13.35 28.00
C GLU A 227 -10.86 -14.18 28.06
N ASN A 228 -12.03 -13.69 27.64
CA ASN A 228 -13.31 -14.39 27.84
C ASN A 228 -14.15 -14.53 26.56
N GLY A 229 -13.68 -15.34 25.60
CA GLY A 229 -14.54 -15.74 24.47
C GLY A 229 -13.85 -16.62 23.41
N GLY A 230 -13.76 -17.92 23.70
CA GLY A 230 -13.59 -18.97 22.69
C GLY A 230 -12.15 -19.26 22.27
N VAL A 231 -11.47 -20.11 23.04
CA VAL A 231 -10.14 -20.64 22.76
C VAL A 231 -10.15 -21.47 21.47
N GLY A 232 -9.47 -20.97 20.44
CA GLY A 232 -8.66 -21.78 19.52
C GLY A 232 -7.19 -21.66 19.94
N PRO A 233 -6.39 -22.72 19.85
CA PRO A 233 -5.47 -23.13 20.91
C PRO A 233 -4.42 -22.07 21.28
N THR A 234 -4.42 -21.71 22.56
CA THR A 234 -3.24 -21.27 23.30
C THR A 234 -2.25 -22.43 23.40
N VAL A 235 -1.41 -22.59 22.37
CA VAL A 235 -0.15 -23.31 22.57
C VAL A 235 0.80 -22.35 23.27
N ARG A 236 0.99 -22.51 24.59
CA ARG A 236 2.27 -22.11 25.21
C ARG A 236 3.35 -22.95 24.54
N PRO A 237 4.34 -22.37 23.82
CA PRO A 237 5.48 -23.14 23.39
C PRO A 237 6.45 -23.26 24.58
N THR A 238 6.29 -24.31 25.39
CA THR A 238 7.42 -24.90 26.14
C THR A 238 8.25 -25.77 25.21
N VAL A 239 8.70 -25.20 24.09
CA VAL A 239 9.58 -25.89 23.15
C VAL A 239 10.88 -25.10 23.08
N ARG A 240 11.91 -25.68 23.71
CA ARG A 240 13.32 -25.40 23.38
C ARG A 240 13.49 -25.61 21.86
N PRO A 241 14.00 -24.65 21.08
CA PRO A 241 14.16 -24.87 19.65
C PRO A 241 15.35 -25.80 19.42
N THR A 242 15.07 -26.96 18.84
CA THR A 242 16.06 -27.81 18.19
C THR A 242 16.58 -27.10 16.93
N PRO A 243 17.87 -27.24 16.57
CA PRO A 243 18.43 -26.58 15.39
C PRO A 243 18.04 -27.33 14.11
N GLY A 244 17.41 -26.64 13.16
CA GLY A 244 17.24 -27.11 11.78
C GLY A 244 15.83 -26.95 11.22
N GLY A 245 15.69 -26.13 10.18
CA GLY A 245 14.54 -26.13 9.26
C GLY A 245 13.31 -25.33 9.68
N ASN A 246 13.00 -24.29 8.88
CA ASN A 246 11.74 -23.51 8.86
C ASN A 246 11.50 -22.48 9.97
N CYS A 247 12.38 -21.48 10.05
CA CYS A 247 12.09 -20.24 10.78
C CYS A 247 11.47 -19.20 9.82
N ARG A 248 10.17 -18.87 10.00
CA ARG A 248 9.41 -17.96 9.12
C ARG A 248 8.43 -17.11 9.93
N ASP A 249 8.13 -15.92 9.43
CA ASP A 249 7.07 -15.07 9.96
C ASP A 249 5.69 -15.70 9.70
N LYS A 250 4.78 -15.58 10.68
CA LYS A 250 3.43 -16.15 10.58
C LYS A 250 2.44 -15.22 9.88
N PHE A 251 2.75 -13.94 9.72
CA PHE A 251 1.87 -12.92 9.13
C PHE A 251 2.62 -11.97 8.18
N ASP A 252 1.93 -11.46 7.16
CA ASP A 252 2.55 -10.70 6.05
C ASP A 252 2.97 -9.26 6.45
N ASN A 253 2.47 -8.72 7.56
CA ASN A 253 2.88 -7.41 8.13
C ASN A 253 4.08 -7.50 9.08
N CYS A 254 4.65 -8.67 9.33
CA CYS A 254 5.80 -8.81 10.21
C CYS A 254 6.97 -7.82 9.90
N PRO A 255 7.26 -7.45 8.64
CA PRO A 255 8.24 -6.41 8.31
C PRO A 255 7.83 -5.00 8.76
N VAL A 256 6.53 -4.69 8.77
CA VAL A 256 5.96 -3.43 9.27
C VAL A 256 6.08 -3.38 10.80
N TYR A 257 5.89 -4.49 11.50
CA TYR A 257 6.06 -4.54 12.96
C TYR A 257 7.50 -4.34 13.39
N LYS A 258 8.45 -4.87 12.59
CA LYS A 258 9.87 -4.57 12.73
C LYS A 258 10.17 -3.09 12.51
N SER A 259 9.65 -2.48 11.45
CA SER A 259 9.90 -1.06 11.15
C SER A 259 9.24 -0.09 12.14
N MET A 260 8.20 -0.54 12.84
CA MET A 260 7.56 0.19 13.95
C MET A 260 8.26 -0.04 15.32
N GLY A 261 9.36 -0.78 15.37
CA GLY A 261 10.16 -1.00 16.59
C GLY A 261 9.58 -1.99 17.60
N LEU A 262 8.54 -2.75 17.23
CA LEU A 262 7.77 -3.61 18.14
C LEU A 262 8.46 -4.95 18.48
N CYS A 263 9.58 -5.23 17.84
CA CYS A 263 10.44 -6.39 18.11
C CYS A 263 11.36 -6.20 19.35
N SER A 264 11.24 -5.07 20.06
CA SER A 264 12.07 -4.65 21.19
C SER A 264 11.23 -3.96 22.27
N GLY A 265 11.51 -4.21 23.56
CA GLY A 265 10.77 -3.66 24.73
C GLY A 265 10.10 -4.75 25.59
N SER A 266 9.43 -4.33 26.68
CA SER A 266 8.79 -5.22 27.67
C SER A 266 7.78 -6.20 27.08
N ASP A 267 7.14 -5.82 25.97
CA ASP A 267 6.05 -6.58 25.33
C ASP A 267 6.49 -7.31 24.04
N SER A 268 7.80 -7.34 23.75
CA SER A 268 8.36 -7.89 22.49
C SER A 268 8.21 -9.40 22.32
N ALA A 269 7.83 -10.12 23.38
CA ALA A 269 7.70 -11.58 23.39
C ALA A 269 6.71 -12.10 22.33
N TYR A 270 5.57 -11.42 22.14
CA TYR A 270 4.56 -11.80 21.15
C TYR A 270 5.04 -11.61 19.70
N PHE A 271 5.69 -10.48 19.39
CA PHE A 271 6.20 -10.21 18.05
C PHE A 271 7.41 -11.11 17.72
N ARG A 272 8.25 -11.42 18.72
CA ARG A 272 9.36 -12.37 18.58
C ARG A 272 8.89 -13.80 18.36
N SER A 273 7.75 -14.23 18.92
CA SER A 273 7.19 -15.57 18.71
C SER A 273 6.37 -15.72 17.42
N THR A 274 5.84 -14.62 16.90
CA THR A 274 4.90 -14.60 15.77
C THR A 274 5.55 -14.14 14.47
N CYS A 275 6.53 -13.25 14.59
CA CYS A 275 7.36 -12.74 13.51
C CYS A 275 8.85 -13.04 13.77
N PRO A 276 9.25 -14.31 13.99
CA PRO A 276 10.61 -14.65 14.39
C PRO A 276 11.67 -14.29 13.32
N LEU A 277 11.30 -14.22 12.04
CA LEU A 277 12.21 -13.86 10.95
C LEU A 277 12.39 -12.35 10.86
N SER A 278 11.28 -11.59 10.87
CA SER A 278 11.32 -10.13 10.88
C SER A 278 11.94 -9.58 12.18
N CYS A 279 11.59 -10.13 13.35
CA CYS A 279 12.17 -9.74 14.64
C CYS A 279 13.58 -10.30 14.89
N SER A 280 14.20 -10.92 13.87
CA SER A 280 15.61 -11.36 13.90
C SER A 280 15.91 -12.35 15.04
N VAL A 281 14.90 -13.11 15.45
CA VAL A 281 15.01 -14.24 16.39
C VAL A 281 15.53 -15.47 15.64
N CYS A 282 15.25 -15.56 14.35
CA CYS A 282 15.81 -16.55 13.44
C CYS A 282 17.30 -16.26 13.18
N GLY A 283 18.19 -16.98 13.87
CA GLY A 283 19.57 -17.21 13.41
C GLY A 283 20.65 -16.86 14.43
N GLY A 284 21.12 -17.89 15.13
CA GLY A 284 22.48 -17.93 15.64
C GLY A 284 23.30 -18.94 14.84
N VAL A 285 23.74 -18.59 13.62
CA VAL A 285 25.02 -19.05 13.06
C VAL A 285 25.42 -18.17 11.88
N THR A 286 26.59 -17.56 11.99
CA THR A 286 27.29 -16.83 10.93
C THR A 286 28.00 -17.81 9.98
N ALA A 287 27.85 -17.64 8.67
CA ALA A 287 28.73 -18.30 7.69
C ALA A 287 29.25 -17.28 6.66
N ARG A 288 30.59 -17.21 6.58
CA ARG A 288 31.43 -16.51 5.61
C ARG A 288 31.56 -17.38 4.33
N PRO A 289 31.89 -16.83 3.13
CA PRO A 289 31.67 -17.51 1.86
C PRO A 289 32.81 -18.48 1.49
N THR A 290 32.44 -19.62 0.91
CA THR A 290 33.35 -20.53 0.21
C THR A 290 32.85 -20.78 -1.21
N ALA A 291 33.80 -20.75 -2.14
CA ALA A 291 33.62 -20.84 -3.58
C ALA A 291 33.40 -22.29 -4.08
N GLY A 292 32.62 -22.42 -5.15
CA GLY A 292 32.67 -23.50 -6.17
C GLY A 292 32.23 -24.90 -5.73
N PRO A 293 31.65 -25.73 -6.63
CA PRO A 293 32.03 -25.86 -8.05
C PRO A 293 30.87 -25.60 -9.06
N GLY A 294 31.20 -25.10 -10.26
CA GLY A 294 30.29 -25.01 -11.41
C GLY A 294 30.41 -26.23 -12.35
N PRO A 295 30.01 -26.17 -13.64
CA PRO A 295 29.02 -25.30 -14.31
C PRO A 295 28.08 -26.06 -15.29
N VAL A 296 26.78 -25.71 -15.38
CA VAL A 296 25.95 -25.81 -16.62
C VAL A 296 24.79 -24.79 -16.46
N GLY A 297 24.47 -23.85 -17.35
CA GLY A 297 24.96 -23.58 -18.69
C GLY A 297 25.37 -22.12 -18.93
N THR A 298 26.16 -21.98 -19.99
CA THR A 298 26.80 -20.78 -20.49
C THR A 298 25.78 -19.79 -21.05
N GLY A 299 25.65 -18.66 -20.38
CA GLY A 299 24.93 -17.51 -20.89
C GLY A 299 24.84 -16.44 -19.83
N GLY A 300 25.97 -15.91 -19.35
CA GLY A 300 25.97 -14.78 -18.41
C GLY A 300 25.02 -13.66 -18.89
N CYS A 301 24.52 -12.86 -17.96
CA CYS A 301 23.48 -11.85 -18.22
C CYS A 301 23.76 -10.98 -19.47
N GLY A 302 22.69 -10.43 -20.03
CA GLY A 302 22.77 -9.48 -21.14
C GLY A 302 23.27 -10.09 -22.44
N LYS A 303 23.05 -11.39 -22.65
CA LYS A 303 23.41 -12.13 -23.87
C LYS A 303 22.22 -12.88 -24.44
N SER A 304 22.04 -12.80 -25.76
CA SER A 304 21.19 -13.72 -26.54
C SER A 304 21.96 -14.98 -26.92
N LYS A 305 21.37 -16.16 -26.67
CA LYS A 305 21.90 -17.44 -27.14
C LYS A 305 21.73 -17.63 -28.64
N LEU A 306 20.73 -16.96 -29.23
CA LEU A 306 20.41 -16.97 -30.66
C LEU A 306 21.19 -15.90 -31.45
N GLY A 307 22.14 -15.22 -30.80
CA GLY A 307 22.94 -14.16 -31.40
C GLY A 307 22.21 -12.82 -31.50
N HIS A 308 22.98 -11.80 -31.89
CA HIS A 308 22.49 -10.46 -32.23
C HIS A 308 23.02 -10.11 -33.63
N ASP A 309 22.54 -10.80 -34.66
CA ASP A 309 23.09 -10.60 -36.00
C ASP A 309 22.69 -9.23 -36.59
N THR A 310 23.61 -8.67 -37.38
CA THR A 310 23.91 -7.23 -37.45
C THR A 310 23.19 -6.47 -38.58
N LYS A 311 22.58 -5.33 -38.23
CA LYS A 311 22.52 -4.04 -38.97
C LYS A 311 21.52 -3.13 -38.22
N TYR A 312 22.03 -2.14 -37.50
CA TYR A 312 21.20 -1.12 -36.85
C TYR A 312 20.56 -0.27 -37.93
N ILE A 313 19.27 -0.49 -38.19
CA ILE A 313 18.49 0.34 -39.11
C ILE A 313 17.47 1.11 -38.27
N VAL A 314 17.46 2.42 -38.49
CA VAL A 314 16.78 3.40 -37.64
C VAL A 314 15.30 3.46 -38.03
N GLY A 315 14.39 3.11 -37.11
CA GLY A 315 12.92 3.16 -37.32
C GLY A 315 12.29 1.87 -36.82
N GLY A 316 11.60 1.93 -35.68
CA GLY A 316 11.18 0.76 -34.90
C GLY A 316 10.75 -0.42 -35.76
N LYS A 317 11.52 -1.50 -35.74
CA LYS A 317 11.31 -2.69 -36.56
C LYS A 317 10.90 -3.87 -35.70
N GLU A 318 10.30 -4.87 -36.32
CA GLU A 318 10.12 -6.18 -35.69
C GLU A 318 11.50 -6.68 -35.22
N ALA A 319 11.59 -7.09 -33.96
CA ALA A 319 12.78 -7.72 -33.42
C ALA A 319 12.95 -9.11 -34.05
N GLN A 320 14.19 -9.59 -34.14
CA GLN A 320 14.37 -11.01 -34.47
C GLN A 320 13.92 -11.87 -33.28
N VAL A 321 13.27 -13.00 -33.56
CA VAL A 321 12.80 -13.95 -32.54
C VAL A 321 13.97 -14.31 -31.59
N GLY A 322 13.76 -14.16 -30.29
CA GLY A 322 14.73 -14.51 -29.26
C GLY A 322 15.94 -13.55 -29.10
N ARG A 323 15.99 -12.46 -29.87
CA ARG A 323 17.06 -11.44 -29.79
C ARG A 323 17.11 -10.72 -28.44
N TRP A 324 15.98 -10.60 -27.76
CA TRP A 324 15.85 -9.93 -26.46
C TRP A 324 15.29 -10.90 -25.41
N PRO A 325 16.07 -11.90 -24.99
CA PRO A 325 15.57 -13.05 -24.23
C PRO A 325 15.20 -12.72 -22.78
N TRP A 326 15.49 -11.50 -22.32
CA TRP A 326 15.07 -11.00 -21.01
C TRP A 326 13.72 -10.30 -21.04
N MET A 327 13.06 -10.17 -22.18
CA MET A 327 11.75 -9.53 -22.25
C MET A 327 10.71 -10.35 -21.49
N ALA A 328 9.97 -9.66 -20.63
CA ALA A 328 8.82 -10.19 -19.92
C ALA A 328 7.57 -9.41 -20.35
N ASP A 329 6.55 -10.13 -20.78
CA ASP A 329 5.26 -9.58 -21.17
C ASP A 329 4.26 -9.75 -20.00
N MET A 330 3.75 -8.64 -19.49
CA MET A 330 2.83 -8.62 -18.36
C MET A 330 1.38 -8.58 -18.85
N TYR A 331 0.64 -9.61 -18.47
CA TYR A 331 -0.79 -9.73 -18.68
C TYR A 331 -1.56 -9.47 -17.40
N VAL A 332 -2.57 -8.59 -17.49
CA VAL A 332 -3.57 -8.33 -16.45
C VAL A 332 -4.91 -8.80 -16.99
N ASN A 333 -5.60 -9.70 -16.29
CA ASN A 333 -6.92 -10.20 -16.70
C ASN A 333 -6.96 -10.72 -18.16
N GLY A 334 -5.90 -11.41 -18.58
CA GLY A 334 -5.81 -12.02 -19.92
C GLY A 334 -5.52 -11.04 -21.06
N ARG A 335 -5.21 -9.77 -20.78
CA ARG A 335 -4.77 -8.78 -21.78
C ARG A 335 -3.38 -8.25 -21.47
N HIS A 336 -2.60 -7.96 -22.51
CA HIS A 336 -1.32 -7.27 -22.36
C HIS A 336 -1.54 -5.93 -21.66
N SER A 337 -0.70 -5.63 -20.68
CA SER A 337 -0.79 -4.40 -19.89
C SER A 337 0.52 -3.61 -19.88
N CYS A 338 1.65 -4.29 -19.67
CA CYS A 338 2.98 -3.69 -19.55
C CYS A 338 4.07 -4.67 -19.98
N GLY A 339 5.28 -4.17 -20.17
CA GLY A 339 6.50 -4.97 -20.25
C GLY A 339 7.20 -5.14 -18.90
N GLY A 340 8.30 -5.86 -18.94
CA GLY A 340 9.21 -6.12 -17.84
C GLY A 340 10.51 -6.74 -18.33
N SER A 341 11.40 -7.06 -17.39
CA SER A 341 12.71 -7.62 -17.68
C SER A 341 13.11 -8.69 -16.67
N ILE A 342 13.66 -9.80 -17.15
CA ILE A 342 14.10 -10.92 -16.31
C ILE A 342 15.42 -10.57 -15.62
N LEU A 343 15.42 -10.50 -14.29
CA LEU A 343 16.63 -10.28 -13.49
C LEU A 343 17.30 -11.59 -13.08
N ASN A 344 16.50 -12.60 -12.71
CA ASN A 344 16.94 -13.95 -12.40
C ASN A 344 15.75 -14.92 -12.56
N ALA A 345 15.92 -16.18 -12.14
CA ALA A 345 14.91 -17.21 -12.34
C ALA A 345 13.55 -16.86 -11.71
N ASN A 346 13.53 -16.07 -10.64
CA ASN A 346 12.32 -15.81 -9.86
C ASN A 346 11.85 -14.36 -9.93
N TRP A 347 12.62 -13.44 -10.52
CA TRP A 347 12.39 -12.01 -10.36
C TRP A 347 12.36 -11.27 -11.69
N ILE A 348 11.29 -10.50 -11.87
CA ILE A 348 11.07 -9.58 -12.99
C ILE A 348 11.12 -8.15 -12.47
N LEU A 349 11.80 -7.26 -13.20
CA LEU A 349 11.78 -5.83 -12.98
C LEU A 349 10.79 -5.16 -13.94
N THR A 350 9.97 -4.26 -13.41
CA THR A 350 8.96 -3.49 -14.17
C THR A 350 8.72 -2.13 -13.50
N ALA A 351 7.78 -1.34 -14.01
CA ALA A 351 7.40 -0.05 -13.45
C ALA A 351 6.34 -0.24 -12.33
N ALA A 352 6.38 0.62 -11.31
CA ALA A 352 5.40 0.56 -10.22
C ALA A 352 3.98 0.92 -10.70
N HIS A 353 3.84 1.85 -11.65
CA HIS A 353 2.54 2.23 -12.20
C HIS A 353 1.80 1.08 -12.87
N CYS A 354 2.53 0.07 -13.37
CA CYS A 354 1.95 -1.13 -13.96
C CYS A 354 1.25 -2.01 -12.91
N VAL A 355 1.67 -1.95 -11.64
CA VAL A 355 1.33 -2.95 -10.63
C VAL A 355 0.81 -2.39 -9.30
N ALA A 356 0.90 -1.08 -9.06
CA ALA A 356 0.55 -0.43 -7.78
C ALA A 356 -0.91 -0.61 -7.32
N ARG A 357 -1.80 -1.10 -8.20
CA ARG A 357 -3.22 -1.37 -7.91
C ARG A 357 -3.65 -2.77 -8.37
N GLN A 358 -2.69 -3.62 -8.72
CA GLN A 358 -2.96 -4.95 -9.26
C GLN A 358 -2.89 -6.01 -8.17
N ASN A 359 -3.76 -7.01 -8.27
CA ASN A 359 -3.66 -8.21 -7.48
C ASN A 359 -2.73 -9.20 -8.21
N PRO A 360 -1.69 -9.76 -7.54
CA PRO A 360 -0.82 -10.78 -8.14
C PRO A 360 -1.57 -11.95 -8.80
N ALA A 361 -2.73 -12.33 -8.27
CA ALA A 361 -3.55 -13.44 -8.80
C ALA A 361 -4.07 -13.20 -10.22
N TYR A 362 -4.23 -11.94 -10.62
CA TYR A 362 -4.67 -11.56 -11.97
C TYR A 362 -3.50 -11.22 -12.90
N LEU A 363 -2.27 -11.27 -12.39
CA LEU A 363 -1.06 -11.03 -13.15
C LEU A 363 -0.45 -12.33 -13.64
N LYS A 364 -0.16 -12.35 -14.93
CA LYS A 364 0.65 -13.38 -15.58
C LYS A 364 1.85 -12.74 -16.24
N ILE A 365 3.00 -13.41 -16.15
CA ILE A 365 4.20 -13.00 -16.86
C ILE A 365 4.52 -14.04 -17.91
N ARG A 366 4.67 -13.60 -19.16
CA ARG A 366 5.13 -14.45 -20.26
C ARG A 366 6.55 -14.11 -20.63
N VAL A 367 7.40 -15.11 -20.77
CA VAL A 367 8.83 -14.96 -21.12
C VAL A 367 9.18 -15.84 -22.30
N GLY A 368 10.11 -15.39 -23.15
CA GLY A 368 10.53 -16.11 -24.37
C GLY A 368 9.52 -16.02 -25.53
N TRP A 369 8.55 -15.12 -25.44
CA TRP A 369 7.55 -14.89 -26.49
C TRP A 369 8.02 -13.81 -27.45
N HIS A 370 7.67 -13.97 -28.74
CA HIS A 370 7.90 -12.96 -29.77
C HIS A 370 6.58 -12.35 -30.25
N ASP A 371 5.61 -13.21 -30.56
CA ASP A 371 4.26 -12.86 -31.04
C ASP A 371 3.22 -13.20 -29.97
N GLN A 372 2.43 -12.21 -29.54
CA GLN A 372 1.41 -12.30 -28.50
C GLN A 372 0.22 -13.21 -28.88
N ASN A 373 -0.01 -13.44 -30.17
CA ASN A 373 -1.08 -14.30 -30.68
C ASN A 373 -0.66 -15.77 -30.79
N ARG A 374 0.65 -16.03 -30.97
CA ARG A 374 1.18 -17.39 -31.08
C ARG A 374 1.55 -17.95 -29.72
N ARG A 375 0.51 -18.24 -28.94
CA ARG A 375 0.67 -18.88 -27.61
C ARG A 375 1.51 -20.15 -27.77
N THR A 376 2.45 -20.32 -26.84
CA THR A 376 3.26 -21.54 -26.61
C THR A 376 4.34 -21.93 -27.62
N GLN A 377 4.66 -21.14 -28.66
CA GLN A 377 5.67 -21.61 -29.62
C GLN A 377 7.09 -21.71 -29.02
N ASN A 378 7.49 -20.79 -28.13
CA ASN A 378 8.89 -20.69 -27.67
C ASN A 378 9.09 -20.33 -26.18
N GLY A 379 8.03 -20.11 -25.41
CA GLY A 379 8.17 -19.54 -24.06
C GLY A 379 7.06 -19.89 -23.07
N PHE A 380 7.24 -19.47 -21.82
CA PHE A 380 6.46 -19.94 -20.67
C PHE A 380 5.63 -18.81 -20.05
N GLU A 381 4.50 -19.19 -19.45
CA GLU A 381 3.69 -18.31 -18.61
C GLU A 381 3.92 -18.65 -17.14
N HIS A 382 4.12 -17.62 -16.33
CA HIS A 382 4.36 -17.70 -14.89
C HIS A 382 3.29 -16.90 -14.14
N ASN A 383 2.79 -17.45 -13.04
CA ASN A 383 1.98 -16.70 -12.08
C ASN A 383 2.88 -15.75 -11.29
N VAL A 384 2.34 -14.61 -10.87
CA VAL A 384 3.05 -13.72 -9.94
C VAL A 384 2.70 -14.11 -8.50
N ARG A 385 3.73 -14.45 -7.72
CA ARG A 385 3.63 -14.74 -6.29
C ARG A 385 3.56 -13.47 -5.46
N ARG A 386 4.37 -12.46 -5.80
CA ARG A 386 4.52 -11.24 -5.00
C ARG A 386 4.80 -10.05 -5.91
N ILE A 387 4.15 -8.92 -5.63
CA ILE A 387 4.48 -7.61 -6.19
C ILE A 387 5.20 -6.82 -5.10
N VAL A 388 6.33 -6.20 -5.44
CA VAL A 388 7.07 -5.30 -4.56
C VAL A 388 7.26 -3.98 -5.27
N SER A 389 6.38 -3.00 -5.02
CA SER A 389 6.53 -1.65 -5.54
C SER A 389 7.44 -0.81 -4.65
N HIS A 390 8.18 0.14 -5.23
CA HIS A 390 8.97 1.06 -4.43
C HIS A 390 8.06 1.86 -3.48
N PRO A 391 8.38 1.93 -2.17
CA PRO A 391 7.46 2.49 -1.17
C PRO A 391 7.19 3.99 -1.33
N GLN A 392 8.12 4.70 -1.98
CA GLN A 392 7.98 6.13 -2.28
C GLN A 392 7.38 6.41 -3.66
N TYR A 393 6.93 5.38 -4.39
CA TYR A 393 6.22 5.56 -5.65
C TYR A 393 4.91 6.34 -5.42
N GLY A 394 4.64 7.34 -6.26
CA GLY A 394 3.45 8.20 -6.16
C GLY A 394 3.49 9.24 -5.04
N SER A 395 4.58 9.31 -4.26
CA SER A 395 4.84 10.40 -3.33
C SER A 395 5.47 11.59 -4.07
N ILE A 396 5.13 12.81 -3.69
CA ILE A 396 5.87 13.98 -4.14
C ILE A 396 7.25 13.94 -3.49
N ASN A 397 8.33 13.96 -4.29
CA ASN A 397 9.68 13.96 -3.73
C ASN A 397 10.04 15.36 -3.19
N ALA A 398 11.18 15.48 -2.49
CA ALA A 398 11.62 16.72 -1.85
C ALA A 398 11.75 17.93 -2.79
N VAL A 399 11.79 17.70 -4.11
CA VAL A 399 11.88 18.74 -5.15
C VAL A 399 10.57 18.92 -5.94
N GLY A 400 9.45 18.35 -5.49
CA GLY A 400 8.12 18.59 -6.08
C GLY A 400 7.72 17.66 -7.23
N ILE A 401 8.52 16.65 -7.57
CA ILE A 401 8.27 15.76 -8.72
C ILE A 401 7.43 14.55 -8.28
N LYS A 402 6.32 14.28 -8.98
CA LYS A 402 5.34 13.21 -8.67
C LYS A 402 5.62 11.86 -9.34
N ASN A 403 6.41 11.83 -10.42
CA ASN A 403 6.63 10.64 -11.24
C ASN A 403 7.99 9.97 -10.96
N ASP A 404 8.46 10.07 -9.71
CA ASP A 404 9.70 9.44 -9.26
C ASP A 404 9.41 8.06 -8.64
N ASN A 405 10.46 7.26 -8.44
CA ASN A 405 10.36 5.93 -7.82
C ASN A 405 9.43 4.95 -8.56
N ASP A 406 9.24 5.13 -9.86
CA ASP A 406 8.37 4.27 -10.67
C ASP A 406 9.06 2.95 -11.03
N ILE A 407 9.22 2.09 -10.04
CA ILE A 407 9.91 0.80 -10.14
C ILE A 407 9.28 -0.24 -9.22
N ALA A 408 9.12 -1.46 -9.73
CA ALA A 408 8.58 -2.59 -9.00
C ALA A 408 9.27 -3.89 -9.39
N LEU A 409 9.28 -4.84 -8.45
CA LEU A 409 9.72 -6.22 -8.67
C LEU A 409 8.52 -7.16 -8.61
N LEU A 410 8.51 -8.16 -9.48
CA LEU A 410 7.55 -9.25 -9.45
C LEU A 410 8.29 -10.54 -9.17
N GLN A 411 7.92 -11.20 -8.07
CA GLN A 411 8.38 -12.54 -7.78
C GLN A 411 7.47 -13.53 -8.49
N LEU A 412 8.04 -14.39 -9.32
CA LEU A 412 7.34 -15.47 -10.00
C LEU A 412 7.04 -16.60 -9.02
N ALA A 413 5.90 -17.28 -9.23
CA ALA A 413 5.53 -18.45 -8.45
C ALA A 413 6.35 -19.69 -8.82
N THR A 414 6.81 -19.77 -10.06
CA THR A 414 7.66 -20.84 -10.59
C THR A 414 8.91 -20.23 -11.22
N PRO A 415 10.10 -20.83 -11.02
CA PRO A 415 11.33 -20.32 -11.60
C PRO A 415 11.34 -20.46 -13.12
N ILE A 416 11.96 -19.50 -13.81
CA ILE A 416 12.22 -19.54 -15.25
C ILE A 416 13.29 -20.61 -15.54
N ASN A 417 13.00 -21.49 -16.49
CA ASN A 417 13.96 -22.47 -16.97
C ASN A 417 14.92 -21.86 -18.00
N PHE A 418 16.12 -21.47 -17.55
CA PHE A 418 17.17 -20.93 -18.42
C PHE A 418 17.86 -21.97 -19.32
N GLN A 419 17.40 -23.23 -19.34
CA GLN A 419 17.80 -24.17 -20.40
C GLN A 419 17.14 -23.81 -21.73
N ASN A 420 15.95 -23.20 -21.72
CA ASN A 420 15.32 -22.66 -22.92
C ASN A 420 16.20 -21.54 -23.51
N GLU A 421 16.42 -21.57 -24.83
CA GLU A 421 17.31 -20.65 -25.53
C GLU A 421 16.72 -19.25 -25.76
N HIS A 422 15.39 -19.12 -25.68
CA HIS A 422 14.65 -17.88 -25.82
C HIS A 422 14.53 -17.05 -24.54
N VAL A 423 15.06 -17.55 -23.41
CA VAL A 423 15.03 -16.86 -22.13
C VAL A 423 16.43 -16.71 -21.53
N ASN A 424 16.73 -15.51 -21.05
CA ASN A 424 17.94 -15.20 -20.29
C ASN A 424 17.73 -13.94 -19.45
N THR A 425 18.67 -13.63 -18.57
CA THR A 425 18.65 -12.43 -17.73
C THR A 425 19.25 -11.22 -18.45
N VAL A 426 18.77 -10.02 -18.13
CA VAL A 426 19.47 -8.77 -18.46
C VAL A 426 20.52 -8.47 -17.38
N CYS A 427 21.62 -7.79 -17.72
CA CYS A 427 22.55 -7.35 -16.69
C CYS A 427 21.99 -6.13 -15.95
N LEU A 428 22.09 -6.14 -14.62
CA LEU A 428 21.95 -4.94 -13.82
C LEU A 428 23.20 -4.05 -13.94
N PRO A 429 23.04 -2.72 -13.88
CA PRO A 429 24.15 -1.78 -13.92
C PRO A 429 24.98 -1.81 -12.62
N GLN A 430 26.09 -1.07 -12.61
CA GLN A 430 26.77 -0.70 -11.37
C GLN A 430 26.11 0.52 -10.71
N ARG A 431 26.35 0.71 -9.41
CA ARG A 431 25.84 1.88 -8.68
C ARG A 431 26.31 3.15 -9.37
N ASN A 432 25.39 4.08 -9.61
CA ASN A 432 25.66 5.36 -10.26
C ASN A 432 26.26 5.26 -11.67
N GLU A 433 26.19 4.07 -12.31
CA GLU A 433 26.66 3.92 -13.68
C GLU A 433 25.90 4.87 -14.62
N GLN A 434 26.68 5.55 -15.46
CA GLN A 434 26.19 6.51 -16.43
C GLN A 434 26.12 5.88 -17.83
N PHE A 435 25.08 6.28 -18.55
CA PHE A 435 24.79 5.82 -19.90
C PHE A 435 24.81 7.00 -20.87
N SER A 436 25.43 6.80 -22.02
CA SER A 436 25.56 7.77 -23.09
C SER A 436 25.53 7.06 -24.44
N GLY A 437 25.28 7.81 -25.52
CA GLY A 437 25.19 7.25 -26.85
C GLY A 437 23.89 6.48 -27.09
N ASN A 438 23.93 5.49 -27.97
CA ASN A 438 22.76 4.76 -28.42
C ASN A 438 22.45 3.57 -27.52
N CYS A 439 21.19 3.49 -27.09
CA CYS A 439 20.62 2.36 -26.36
C CYS A 439 19.40 1.83 -27.11
N VAL A 440 18.88 0.69 -26.68
CA VAL A 440 17.75 0.02 -27.33
C VAL A 440 16.60 -0.07 -26.35
N ALA A 441 15.42 0.34 -26.81
CA ALA A 441 14.15 0.00 -26.16
C ALA A 441 13.43 -1.07 -26.96
N THR A 442 12.72 -1.92 -26.22
CA THR A 442 12.03 -3.09 -26.73
C THR A 442 10.68 -3.24 -26.05
N GLY A 443 9.65 -3.60 -26.83
CA GLY A 443 8.30 -3.76 -26.30
C GLY A 443 7.27 -4.13 -27.36
N TRP A 444 6.03 -4.29 -26.89
CA TRP A 444 4.83 -4.58 -27.69
C TRP A 444 3.87 -3.37 -27.70
N GLY A 445 4.37 -2.18 -27.35
CA GLY A 445 3.57 -0.96 -27.32
C GLY A 445 3.06 -0.51 -28.68
N MET A 446 2.11 0.43 -28.64
CA MET A 446 1.45 1.00 -29.80
C MET A 446 2.46 1.47 -30.84
N THR A 447 2.38 0.88 -32.02
CA THR A 447 2.93 1.46 -33.24
C THR A 447 2.01 2.61 -33.64
N MET A 448 2.54 3.78 -33.98
CA MET A 448 1.76 4.91 -34.52
C MET A 448 1.25 4.59 -35.95
N GLY A 449 0.48 3.51 -36.11
CA GLY A 449 -0.10 3.04 -37.37
C GLY A 449 0.82 2.20 -38.26
N THR A 450 2.04 1.85 -37.83
CA THR A 450 3.03 1.17 -38.68
C THR A 450 3.51 -0.17 -38.08
N GLY A 451 2.69 -1.20 -38.27
CA GLY A 451 3.09 -2.59 -38.09
C GLY A 451 2.34 -3.35 -37.02
N ASP A 452 2.47 -4.67 -37.09
CA ASP A 452 1.83 -5.64 -36.19
C ASP A 452 2.24 -5.38 -34.73
N GLN A 453 1.24 -5.02 -33.91
CA GLN A 453 1.39 -4.70 -32.49
C GLN A 453 1.53 -5.96 -31.63
N THR A 454 1.28 -7.13 -32.21
CA THR A 454 1.39 -8.40 -31.48
C THR A 454 2.82 -8.91 -31.42
N LYS A 455 3.72 -8.38 -32.27
CA LYS A 455 5.11 -8.81 -32.34
C LYS A 455 6.06 -7.87 -31.62
N LEU A 456 7.07 -8.44 -30.96
CA LEU A 456 8.08 -7.68 -30.25
C LEU A 456 8.84 -6.77 -31.21
N ARG A 457 9.01 -5.49 -30.84
CA ARG A 457 9.73 -4.50 -31.63
C ARG A 457 10.95 -3.98 -30.88
N GLU A 458 11.92 -3.48 -31.65
CA GLU A 458 13.11 -2.83 -31.13
C GLU A 458 13.32 -1.46 -31.78
N VAL A 459 13.86 -0.50 -31.01
CA VAL A 459 14.29 0.79 -31.54
C VAL A 459 15.59 1.23 -30.88
N THR A 460 16.56 1.62 -31.70
CA THR A 460 17.84 2.19 -31.25
C THR A 460 17.76 3.71 -31.25
N VAL A 461 18.01 4.33 -30.11
CA VAL A 461 17.89 5.78 -29.90
C VAL A 461 18.94 6.30 -28.90
N PRO A 462 19.32 7.58 -28.99
CA PRO A 462 20.25 8.16 -28.03
C PRO A 462 19.60 8.33 -26.65
N VAL A 463 20.40 8.12 -25.59
CA VAL A 463 20.06 8.55 -24.24
C VAL A 463 20.59 9.95 -23.97
N HIS A 464 19.86 10.72 -23.18
CA HIS A 464 20.16 12.12 -22.89
C HIS A 464 20.52 12.34 -21.42
N THR A 465 21.31 13.38 -21.17
CA THR A 465 21.61 13.85 -19.81
C THR A 465 20.35 14.45 -19.16
N THR A 466 20.30 14.47 -17.83
CA THR A 466 19.21 15.10 -17.06
C THR A 466 19.00 16.56 -17.46
N SER A 467 20.08 17.29 -17.76
CA SER A 467 20.00 18.68 -18.24
C SER A 467 19.30 18.79 -19.59
N THR A 468 19.65 17.93 -20.56
CA THR A 468 18.99 17.88 -21.86
C THR A 468 17.54 17.45 -21.73
N CYS A 469 17.23 16.45 -20.88
CA CYS A 469 15.86 16.02 -20.60
C CYS A 469 15.00 17.17 -20.05
N ASN A 470 15.53 17.95 -19.10
CA ASN A 470 14.83 19.10 -18.51
C ASN A 470 14.58 20.25 -19.51
N ARG A 471 15.26 20.31 -20.66
CA ARG A 471 14.91 21.27 -21.72
C ARG A 471 13.55 20.94 -22.37
N TYR A 472 13.19 19.66 -22.42
CA TYR A 472 11.89 19.19 -22.95
C TYR A 472 10.83 19.01 -21.86
N TRP A 473 11.28 18.80 -20.62
CA TRP A 473 10.47 18.57 -19.43
C TRP A 473 10.89 19.50 -18.28
N PRO A 474 10.65 20.83 -18.37
CA PRO A 474 11.17 21.80 -17.40
C PRO A 474 10.80 21.46 -15.96
N GLY A 475 11.83 21.35 -15.10
CA GLY A 475 11.69 21.10 -13.66
C GLY A 475 11.05 19.75 -13.29
N SER A 476 10.90 18.83 -14.25
CA SER A 476 10.13 17.60 -14.08
C SER A 476 10.98 16.34 -14.10
N ILE A 477 12.30 16.45 -14.31
CA ILE A 477 13.22 15.32 -14.39
C ILE A 477 14.22 15.35 -13.23
N SER A 478 14.19 14.30 -12.41
CA SER A 478 15.16 14.08 -11.31
C SER A 478 16.42 13.33 -11.78
N ASP A 479 17.42 13.24 -10.91
CA ASP A 479 18.61 12.40 -11.08
C ASP A 479 18.29 10.89 -11.12
N ARG A 480 17.18 10.49 -10.51
CA ARG A 480 16.60 9.14 -10.54
C ARG A 480 15.91 8.78 -11.86
N GLN A 481 15.91 9.68 -12.84
CA GLN A 481 15.33 9.47 -14.16
C GLN A 481 16.38 9.60 -15.28
N ILE A 482 16.11 8.94 -16.40
CA ILE A 482 16.87 9.02 -17.66
C ILE A 482 15.88 9.15 -18.81
N CYS A 483 16.18 9.97 -19.82
CA CYS A 483 15.32 10.07 -21.00
C CYS A 483 16.06 9.66 -22.27
N MET A 484 15.29 9.24 -23.27
CA MET A 484 15.81 8.75 -24.55
C MET A 484 14.87 9.13 -25.69
N GLY A 485 15.43 9.13 -26.90
CA GLY A 485 14.68 9.37 -28.13
C GLY A 485 15.36 10.38 -29.04
N THR A 486 14.99 10.38 -30.32
CA THR A 486 15.38 11.45 -31.24
C THR A 486 14.51 12.68 -30.98
N VAL A 487 15.11 13.87 -31.02
CA VAL A 487 14.42 15.14 -30.72
C VAL A 487 14.22 15.93 -32.02
N PRO A 488 13.21 16.83 -32.09
CA PRO A 488 12.99 17.68 -33.26
C PRO A 488 14.26 18.45 -33.70
N PRO A 489 14.46 18.70 -35.01
CA PRO A 489 13.48 18.55 -36.11
C PRO A 489 13.41 17.15 -36.74
N THR A 490 14.16 16.17 -36.22
CA THR A 490 14.11 14.80 -36.75
C THR A 490 12.81 14.09 -36.38
N THR A 491 12.40 13.09 -37.17
CA THR A 491 11.27 12.21 -36.79
C THR A 491 11.56 11.57 -35.44
N THR A 492 10.79 11.93 -34.42
CA THR A 492 10.93 11.42 -33.07
C THR A 492 10.67 9.92 -33.02
N LYS A 493 11.68 9.17 -32.60
CA LYS A 493 11.62 7.75 -32.26
C LYS A 493 11.74 7.65 -30.76
N THR A 494 10.72 7.09 -30.11
CA THR A 494 10.60 7.03 -28.66
C THR A 494 9.67 5.88 -28.26
N ALA A 495 9.68 5.48 -26.99
CA ALA A 495 8.71 4.52 -26.46
C ALA A 495 7.31 5.13 -26.38
N CYS A 496 6.30 4.27 -26.47
CA CYS A 496 4.91 4.68 -26.48
C CYS A 496 4.04 3.84 -25.50
N MET A 497 2.73 4.09 -25.52
CA MET A 497 1.75 3.37 -24.72
C MET A 497 1.88 1.85 -24.93
N GLY A 498 2.02 1.08 -23.85
CA GLY A 498 2.22 -0.39 -23.89
C GLY A 498 3.68 -0.84 -23.78
N ASP A 499 4.65 0.06 -23.95
CA ASP A 499 6.06 -0.24 -23.63
C ASP A 499 6.39 -0.04 -22.14
N SER A 500 5.43 0.49 -21.37
CA SER A 500 5.51 0.74 -19.93
C SER A 500 6.08 -0.45 -19.16
N GLY A 501 7.03 -0.21 -18.25
CA GLY A 501 7.70 -1.26 -17.50
C GLY A 501 8.76 -2.06 -18.26
N GLY A 502 8.84 -1.93 -19.59
CA GLY A 502 9.87 -2.55 -20.42
C GLY A 502 11.28 -1.99 -20.16
N PRO A 503 12.34 -2.71 -20.55
CA PRO A 503 13.71 -2.28 -20.31
C PRO A 503 14.21 -1.33 -21.39
N LEU A 504 15.00 -0.33 -20.97
CA LEU A 504 15.99 0.34 -21.81
C LEU A 504 17.34 -0.30 -21.57
N VAL A 505 17.95 -0.87 -22.62
CA VAL A 505 19.24 -1.57 -22.52
C VAL A 505 20.34 -0.88 -23.32
N CYS A 506 21.51 -0.77 -22.73
CA CYS A 506 22.71 -0.20 -23.37
C CYS A 506 23.81 -1.26 -23.41
N LYS A 507 24.58 -1.29 -24.50
CA LYS A 507 25.68 -2.24 -24.64
C LYS A 507 26.91 -1.73 -23.88
N LYS A 508 27.40 -2.49 -22.92
CA LYS A 508 28.61 -2.21 -22.12
C LYS A 508 29.48 -3.46 -22.08
N SER A 509 30.75 -3.34 -22.47
CA SER A 509 31.72 -4.44 -22.45
C SER A 509 31.19 -5.74 -23.05
N GLY A 510 30.49 -5.64 -24.19
CA GLY A 510 29.92 -6.78 -24.91
C GLY A 510 28.64 -7.38 -24.31
N ARG A 511 28.07 -6.81 -23.25
CA ARG A 511 26.81 -7.25 -22.62
C ARG A 511 25.75 -6.15 -22.66
N TRP A 512 24.48 -6.55 -22.66
CA TRP A 512 23.36 -5.63 -22.54
C TRP A 512 23.02 -5.39 -21.07
N VAL A 513 23.13 -4.13 -20.66
CA VAL A 513 22.90 -3.66 -19.29
C VAL A 513 21.65 -2.80 -19.27
N GLN A 514 20.76 -3.03 -18.30
CA GLN A 514 19.51 -2.28 -18.17
C GLN A 514 19.76 -0.90 -17.56
N ALA A 515 19.75 0.12 -18.42
CA ALA A 515 19.93 1.50 -18.01
C ALA A 515 18.66 2.10 -17.38
N GLY A 516 17.48 1.63 -17.79
CA GLY A 516 16.22 2.13 -17.25
C GLY A 516 15.01 1.22 -17.42
N VAL A 517 13.91 1.65 -16.81
CA VAL A 517 12.57 1.04 -16.87
C VAL A 517 11.59 2.06 -17.45
N THR A 518 10.87 1.73 -18.53
CA THR A 518 9.93 2.66 -19.19
C THR A 518 8.88 3.14 -18.20
N SER A 519 8.76 4.45 -18.00
CA SER A 519 7.93 5.03 -16.94
C SER A 519 6.83 5.92 -17.50
N TRP A 520 7.19 7.04 -18.13
CA TRP A 520 6.22 8.00 -18.66
C TRP A 520 6.79 8.77 -19.85
N GLY A 521 5.95 9.51 -20.56
CA GLY A 521 6.38 10.28 -21.72
C GLY A 521 5.25 11.12 -22.29
N SER A 522 5.47 11.64 -23.49
CA SER A 522 4.41 12.39 -24.18
C SER A 522 3.29 11.48 -24.65
N ARG A 523 2.05 11.97 -24.57
CA ARG A 523 0.85 11.26 -25.02
C ARG A 523 0.85 11.01 -26.53
N GLN A 524 1.54 11.85 -27.29
CA GLN A 524 1.61 11.76 -28.75
C GLN A 524 2.78 10.89 -29.24
N CYS A 525 3.65 10.41 -28.34
CA CYS A 525 4.79 9.54 -28.66
C CYS A 525 5.71 10.06 -29.79
N ARG A 526 5.76 11.38 -30.02
CA ARG A 526 6.48 11.97 -31.18
C ARG A 526 7.04 13.38 -31.00
N ASP A 527 6.83 14.01 -29.86
CA ASP A 527 7.13 15.42 -29.62
C ASP A 527 8.16 15.62 -28.51
N LYS A 528 8.41 14.59 -27.67
CA LYS A 528 9.35 14.65 -26.55
C LYS A 528 10.04 13.29 -26.31
N PRO A 529 11.25 13.30 -25.74
CA PRO A 529 11.92 12.06 -25.33
C PRO A 529 11.12 11.36 -24.22
N ALA A 530 11.04 10.01 -24.29
CA ALA A 530 10.42 9.20 -23.25
C ALA A 530 11.30 9.15 -22.01
N VAL A 531 10.67 9.07 -20.83
CA VAL A 531 11.31 9.10 -19.52
C VAL A 531 11.24 7.71 -18.88
N TYR A 532 12.38 7.30 -18.35
CA TYR A 532 12.61 6.01 -17.73
C TYR A 532 13.09 6.22 -16.30
N THR A 533 12.72 5.30 -15.41
CA THR A 533 13.35 5.19 -14.10
C THR A 533 14.80 4.73 -14.30
N ARG A 534 15.77 5.42 -13.71
CA ARG A 534 17.22 5.13 -13.86
C ARG A 534 17.63 3.97 -12.97
N THR A 535 17.82 2.78 -13.55
CA THR A 535 18.06 1.53 -12.80
C THR A 535 19.27 1.61 -11.85
N SER A 536 20.34 2.33 -12.24
CA SER A 536 21.56 2.45 -11.42
C SER A 536 21.36 3.17 -10.08
N GLN A 537 20.25 3.88 -9.90
CA GLN A 537 19.87 4.54 -8.65
C GLN A 537 19.07 3.64 -7.70
N TYR A 538 18.61 2.48 -8.15
CA TYR A 538 17.72 1.59 -7.38
C TYR A 538 18.36 0.24 -7.06
N LEU A 539 19.66 0.05 -7.32
CA LEU A 539 20.32 -1.25 -7.11
C LEU A 539 20.22 -1.77 -5.68
N ASP A 540 20.33 -0.90 -4.67
CA ASP A 540 20.17 -1.33 -3.27
C ASP A 540 18.76 -1.82 -2.99
N TRP A 541 17.77 -1.08 -3.47
CA TRP A 541 16.38 -1.46 -3.34
C TRP A 541 16.09 -2.76 -4.09
N ILE A 542 16.59 -2.90 -5.32
CA ILE A 542 16.46 -4.12 -6.13
C ILE A 542 17.09 -5.32 -5.38
N ASN A 543 18.35 -5.20 -4.97
CA ASN A 543 19.10 -6.28 -4.33
C ASN A 543 18.56 -6.63 -2.93
N SER A 544 18.03 -5.66 -2.18
CA SER A 544 17.44 -5.93 -0.86
C SER A 544 16.11 -6.65 -0.95
N ASN A 545 15.32 -6.41 -2.00
CA ASN A 545 14.00 -7.01 -2.17
C ASN A 545 14.01 -8.34 -2.94
N MET A 546 15.09 -8.67 -3.65
CA MET A 546 15.27 -9.96 -4.33
C MET A 546 15.72 -11.12 -3.42
N LYS A 547 15.94 -10.87 -2.13
CA LYS A 547 16.45 -11.86 -1.16
C LYS A 547 15.39 -12.84 -0.70
#